data_AF-A0A5K7YXM6-F1
#
_entry.id   AF-A0A5K7YXM6-F1
#
_cell.length_a   1.000
_cell.length_b   1.000
_cell.length_c   1.000
_cell.angle_alpha   90.00
_cell.angle_beta   90.00
_cell.angle_gamma   90.00
#
_symmetry.space_group_name_H-M   'P 1'
#
loop_
_entity.id
_entity.type
_entity.pdbx_description
1 polymer ?
#
loop_
_entity_poly.entity_id
_entity_poly.type
_entity_poly.pdbx_seq_one_letter_code
_entity_poly.pdbx_strand_id
1 'polypeptide(L)'
;MHSIYSIVHLSAIIDRFNDKRAYMKTDKMHAYKRIDKQYLSYLLVNHLRKEYSRDDIHRITSELFNAILKRDRKGVFCYLSKKHLPCYRYEIISTWTSYNRC
;
A
#
# COMPACT_ATOMS: atom_id res chain seq x y z
N MET A 1 -23.15 5.93 -8.51
CA MET A 1 -21.90 5.13 -8.49
C MET A 1 -21.54 4.84 -7.04
N HIS A 2 -21.94 3.68 -6.52
CA HIS A 2 -21.78 3.33 -5.12
C HIS A 2 -20.30 3.05 -4.82
N SER A 3 -19.67 3.93 -4.05
CA SER A 3 -18.38 3.66 -3.42
C SER A 3 -18.61 2.59 -2.36
N ILE A 4 -18.28 1.34 -2.67
CA ILE A 4 -18.63 0.13 -1.90
C ILE A 4 -17.87 0.04 -0.56
N TYR A 5 -17.07 1.06 -0.20
CA TYR A 5 -16.32 1.10 1.05
C TYR A 5 -16.52 2.44 1.76
N SER A 6 -17.41 2.44 2.77
CA SER A 6 -17.47 3.52 3.77
C SER A 6 -16.10 3.68 4.43
N ILE A 7 -15.69 4.91 4.74
CA ILE A 7 -14.43 5.23 5.45
C ILE A 7 -14.26 4.38 6.72
N VAL A 8 -15.39 4.07 7.38
CA VAL A 8 -15.44 3.20 8.56
C VAL A 8 -14.92 1.79 8.24
N HIS A 9 -15.34 1.21 7.12
CA HIS A 9 -14.90 -0.13 6.70
C HIS A 9 -13.42 -0.15 6.33
N LEU A 10 -12.93 0.92 5.67
CA LEU A 10 -11.51 1.05 5.33
C LEU A 10 -10.64 1.10 6.60
N SER A 11 -11.05 1.89 7.60
CA SER A 11 -10.33 2.01 8.88
C SER A 11 -10.22 0.68 9.61
N ALA A 12 -11.32 -0.09 9.67
CA ALA A 12 -11.33 -1.38 10.36
C ALA A 12 -10.42 -2.43 9.69
N ILE A 13 -10.32 -2.40 8.36
CA ILE A 13 -9.40 -3.29 7.63
C ILE A 13 -7.95 -2.89 7.92
N ILE A 14 -7.63 -1.59 7.83
CA ILE A 14 -6.25 -1.11 8.01
C ILE A 14 -5.78 -1.39 9.44
N ASP A 15 -6.66 -1.17 10.42
CA ASP A 15 -6.38 -1.42 11.83
C ASP A 15 -6.20 -2.90 12.16
N ARG A 16 -6.92 -3.79 11.47
CA ARG A 16 -6.79 -5.24 11.67
C ARG A 16 -5.40 -5.77 11.30
N PHE A 17 -4.75 -5.16 10.31
CA PHE A 17 -3.52 -5.68 9.72
C PHE A 17 -2.27 -4.85 10.05
N ASN A 18 -2.38 -3.73 10.77
CA ASN A 18 -1.26 -2.85 11.09
C ASN A 18 -1.17 -2.53 12.58
N ASP A 19 0.05 -2.45 13.10
CA ASP A 19 0.33 -1.98 14.45
C ASP A 19 0.15 -0.45 14.54
N LYS A 20 -0.45 0.05 15.63
CA LYS A 20 -0.64 1.50 15.88
C LYS A 20 0.69 2.25 16.06
N ARG A 21 1.77 1.53 16.39
CA ARG A 21 3.15 2.07 16.44
C ARG A 21 3.77 2.27 15.06
N ALA A 22 3.14 1.80 13.99
CA ALA A 22 3.64 1.97 12.63
C ALA A 22 3.60 3.43 12.17
N TYR A 23 4.52 3.79 11.28
CA TYR A 23 4.53 5.07 10.59
C TYR A 23 3.60 5.03 9.37
N MET A 24 2.53 5.83 9.38
CA MET A 24 1.59 5.88 8.26
C MET A 24 2.06 6.88 7.20
N LYS A 25 2.29 6.42 5.97
CA LYS A 25 2.66 7.26 4.82
C LYS A 25 1.49 7.34 3.84
N THR A 26 1.03 8.54 3.50
CA THR A 26 -0.14 8.75 2.61
C THR A 26 0.01 9.98 1.72
N ASP A 27 -0.84 10.08 0.70
CA ASP A 27 -0.80 11.08 -0.38
C ASP A 27 -1.91 12.13 -0.28
N LYS A 28 -2.45 12.29 0.94
CA LYS A 28 -3.58 13.17 1.26
C LYS A 28 -4.91 12.74 0.67
N MET A 29 -5.07 11.49 0.23
CA MET A 29 -6.38 10.99 -0.15
C MET A 29 -7.37 11.14 1.02
N HIS A 30 -8.52 11.78 0.74
CA HIS A 30 -9.52 12.15 1.74
C HIS A 30 -10.02 10.98 2.61
N ALA A 31 -9.98 9.75 2.09
CA ALA A 31 -10.39 8.56 2.83
C ALA A 31 -9.47 8.25 4.04
N TYR A 32 -8.18 8.64 4.00
CA TYR A 32 -7.22 8.36 5.06
C TYR A 32 -7.15 9.44 6.15
N LYS A 33 -7.78 10.60 5.93
CA LYS A 33 -7.72 11.81 6.80
C LYS A 33 -8.25 11.64 8.22
N ARG A 34 -8.95 10.53 8.49
CA ARG A 34 -9.47 10.15 9.82
C ARG A 34 -8.71 8.97 10.43
N ILE A 35 -7.87 8.31 9.63
CA ILE A 35 -7.17 7.06 9.97
C ILE A 35 -5.73 7.40 10.40
N ASP A 36 -5.12 8.38 9.73
CA ASP A 36 -3.81 8.96 10.04
C ASP A 36 -3.63 9.36 11.51
N LYS A 37 -4.66 9.93 12.15
CA LYS A 37 -4.63 10.36 13.55
C LYS A 37 -4.44 9.24 14.58
N GLN A 38 -4.58 7.98 14.17
CA GLN A 38 -4.53 6.83 15.07
C GLN A 38 -3.14 6.20 15.17
N TYR A 39 -2.19 6.64 14.34
CA TYR A 39 -0.83 6.09 14.27
C TYR A 39 0.17 7.01 14.97
N LEU A 40 1.27 6.42 15.47
CA LEU A 40 2.32 7.13 16.22
C LEU A 40 2.89 8.33 15.47
N SER A 41 2.98 8.24 14.14
CA SER A 41 3.46 9.32 13.28
C SER A 41 2.89 9.14 11.88
N TYR A 42 2.48 10.25 11.26
CA TYR A 42 1.98 10.26 9.90
C TYR A 42 2.86 11.17 9.03
N LEU A 43 3.14 10.72 7.82
CA LEU A 43 3.83 11.51 6.82
C LEU A 43 2.97 11.62 5.57
N LEU A 44 2.93 12.84 5.03
CA LEU A 44 1.99 13.21 3.98
C LEU A 44 2.71 13.94 2.87
N VAL A 45 2.50 13.46 1.64
CA VAL A 45 2.97 14.11 0.41
C VAL A 45 1.76 14.71 -0.30
N ASN A 46 1.87 15.95 -0.78
CA ASN A 46 0.76 16.64 -1.43
C ASN A 46 0.92 16.75 -2.96
N HIS A 47 0.31 15.84 -3.71
CA HIS A 47 0.35 15.86 -5.17
C HIS A 47 -0.34 17.04 -5.82
N LEU A 48 -1.34 17.66 -5.16
CA LEU A 48 -1.94 18.89 -5.68
C LEU A 48 -0.93 20.04 -5.73
N ARG A 49 0.14 19.97 -4.93
CA ARG A 49 1.26 20.92 -4.94
C ARG A 49 2.45 20.41 -5.75
N LYS A 50 2.29 19.36 -6.56
CA LYS A 50 3.36 18.68 -7.31
C LYS A 50 4.51 18.20 -6.42
N GLU A 51 4.20 17.88 -5.16
CA GLU A 51 5.12 17.22 -4.25
C GLU A 51 5.05 15.71 -4.53
N TYR A 52 6.19 15.08 -4.81
CA TYR A 52 6.26 13.64 -5.13
C TYR A 52 7.16 12.86 -4.16
N SER A 53 8.06 13.56 -3.49
CA SER A 53 8.90 13.06 -2.39
C SER A 53 9.10 14.17 -1.37
N ARG A 54 9.38 13.79 -0.12
CA ARG A 54 9.84 14.68 0.95
C ARG A 54 10.88 13.89 1.75
N ASP A 55 12.11 14.38 1.87
CA ASP A 55 13.21 13.66 2.54
C ASP A 55 13.37 12.19 2.05
N ASP A 56 13.68 11.23 2.94
CA ASP A 56 13.75 9.78 2.66
C ASP A 56 12.38 9.12 2.42
N ILE A 57 11.32 9.92 2.26
CA ILE A 57 9.96 9.44 2.06
C ILE A 57 9.78 9.18 0.57
N HIS A 58 10.40 8.11 0.10
CA HIS A 58 10.07 7.58 -1.21
C HIS A 58 8.69 6.91 -1.17
N ARG A 59 7.80 7.39 -2.06
CA ARG A 59 6.46 6.85 -2.33
C ARG A 59 6.47 5.39 -2.81
N ILE A 60 7.65 4.87 -3.13
CA ILE A 60 7.87 3.66 -3.90
C ILE A 60 7.26 2.40 -3.26
N THR A 61 6.99 2.36 -1.96
CA THR A 61 6.62 1.11 -1.28
C THR A 61 5.31 0.44 -1.78
N SER A 62 4.15 1.07 -1.61
CA SER A 62 2.85 0.41 -1.88
C SER A 62 2.47 0.41 -3.36
N GLU A 63 2.86 1.45 -4.10
CA GLU A 63 2.60 1.57 -5.53
C GLU A 63 3.46 0.60 -6.34
N LEU A 64 4.75 0.47 -6.00
CA LEU A 64 5.63 -0.49 -6.66
C LEU A 64 5.19 -1.92 -6.35
N PHE A 65 4.83 -2.22 -5.10
CA PHE A 65 4.29 -3.53 -4.73
C PHE A 65 3.04 -3.88 -5.57
N ASN A 66 2.10 -2.93 -5.69
CA ASN A 66 0.91 -3.11 -6.52
C ASN A 66 1.24 -3.23 -8.02
N ALA A 67 2.28 -2.54 -8.50
CA ALA A 67 2.73 -2.66 -9.88
C ALA A 67 3.31 -4.04 -10.17
N ILE A 68 4.14 -4.60 -9.27
CA ILE A 68 4.69 -5.96 -9.37
C ILE A 68 3.54 -6.98 -9.36
N LEU A 69 2.61 -6.89 -8.39
CA LEU A 69 1.44 -7.77 -8.34
C LEU A 69 0.62 -7.74 -9.65
N LYS A 70 0.40 -6.54 -10.22
CA LYS A 70 -0.33 -6.39 -11.49
C LYS A 70 0.44 -6.98 -12.67
N ARG A 71 1.77 -6.81 -12.69
CA ARG A 71 2.65 -7.38 -13.72
C ARG A 71 2.63 -8.91 -13.66
N ASP A 72 2.81 -9.48 -12.47
CA ASP A 72 2.87 -10.93 -12.28
C ASP A 72 1.52 -11.58 -12.59
N ARG A 73 0.41 -10.96 -12.18
CA ARG A 73 -0.93 -11.41 -12.56
C ARG A 73 -1.16 -11.39 -14.08
N LYS A 74 -0.61 -10.42 -14.81
CA LYS A 74 -0.81 -10.31 -16.25
C LYS A 74 0.15 -11.19 -17.06
N GLY A 75 1.36 -11.42 -16.56
CA GLY A 75 2.43 -12.07 -17.31
C GLY A 75 2.78 -13.48 -16.85
N VAL A 76 2.87 -13.70 -15.53
CA VAL A 76 3.38 -14.95 -14.94
C VAL A 76 2.24 -15.89 -14.56
N PHE A 77 1.19 -15.35 -13.93
CA PHE A 77 0.07 -16.13 -13.43
C PHE A 77 -1.17 -16.00 -14.31
N CYS A 78 -1.37 -16.95 -15.22
CA CYS A 78 -2.62 -17.02 -16.00
C CYS A 78 -3.86 -17.27 -15.11
N TYR A 79 -3.67 -17.86 -13.92
CA TYR A 79 -4.72 -18.10 -12.94
C TYR A 79 -4.19 -17.97 -11.50
N LEU A 80 -4.91 -17.21 -10.67
CA LEU A 80 -4.61 -17.05 -9.24
C LEU A 80 -5.66 -17.79 -8.42
N SER A 81 -5.23 -18.81 -7.67
CA SER A 81 -6.08 -19.51 -6.70
C SER A 81 -5.78 -19.07 -5.27
N LYS A 82 -6.81 -18.98 -4.42
CA LYS A 82 -6.63 -18.76 -2.98
C LYS A 82 -5.73 -19.82 -2.32
N LYS A 83 -5.71 -21.04 -2.85
CA LYS A 83 -4.89 -22.16 -2.34
C LYS A 83 -3.39 -21.85 -2.33
N HIS A 84 -2.90 -21.12 -3.34
CA HIS A 84 -1.47 -20.82 -3.52
C HIS A 84 -1.12 -19.36 -3.20
N LEU A 85 -2.03 -18.63 -2.54
CA LEU A 85 -1.80 -17.24 -2.14
C LEU A 85 -0.49 -17.03 -1.34
N PRO A 86 -0.08 -17.95 -0.44
CA PRO A 86 1.20 -17.84 0.25
C PRO A 86 2.41 -17.87 -0.70
N CYS A 87 2.36 -18.70 -1.74
CA CYS A 87 3.44 -18.83 -2.73
C CYS A 87 3.54 -17.55 -3.59
N TYR A 88 2.42 -17.04 -4.09
CA TYR A 88 2.39 -15.79 -4.86
C TYR A 88 2.90 -14.62 -4.03
N ARG A 89 2.49 -14.55 -2.75
CA ARG A 89 2.98 -13.53 -1.83
C ARG A 89 4.50 -13.60 -1.68
N TYR A 90 5.07 -14.80 -1.52
CA TYR A 90 6.51 -14.97 -1.37
C TYR A 90 7.28 -14.49 -2.60
N GLU A 91 6.80 -14.84 -3.80
CA GLU A 91 7.40 -14.41 -5.05
C GLU A 91 7.40 -12.89 -5.21
N ILE A 92 6.26 -12.24 -5.00
CA ILE A 92 6.12 -10.79 -5.10
C ILE A 92 7.04 -10.07 -4.09
N ILE A 93 7.13 -10.58 -2.86
CA ILE A 93 8.00 -10.00 -1.81
C ILE A 93 9.48 -10.18 -2.18
N SER A 94 9.86 -11.35 -2.69
CA SER A 94 11.24 -11.62 -3.12
C SER A 94 11.66 -10.68 -4.26
N THR A 95 10.78 -10.53 -5.26
CA THR A 95 10.96 -9.61 -6.38
C THR A 95 11.07 -8.17 -5.89
N TRP A 96 10.15 -7.71 -5.03
CA TRP A 96 10.18 -6.38 -4.44
C TRP A 96 11.49 -6.12 -3.67
N THR A 97 11.92 -7.06 -2.83
CA THR A 97 13.17 -6.94 -2.06
C THR A 97 14.37 -6.86 -2.98
N SER A 98 14.37 -7.60 -4.10
CA SER A 98 15.47 -7.59 -5.06
C SER A 98 15.54 -6.27 -5.85
N TYR A 99 14.41 -5.61 -6.10
CA TYR A 99 14.38 -4.28 -6.74
C TYR A 99 14.74 -3.12 -5.78
N ASN A 100 14.57 -3.30 -4.47
CA ASN A 100 14.84 -2.26 -3.46
C ASN A 100 16.12 -2.52 -2.66
N ARG A 101 16.96 -3.47 -3.10
CA ARG A 101 18.35 -3.59 -2.63
C ARG A 101 19.23 -2.63 -3.43
N CYS A 102 19.22 -1.36 -3.03
CA CYS A 102 20.25 -0.36 -3.33
C CYS A 102 20.69 0.26 -2.00
#